data_AF-A0A927PQ34-F1
#
_entry.id   AF-A0A927PQ34-F1
#
_cell.length_a   1.000
_cell.length_b   1.000
_cell.length_c   1.000
_cell.angle_alpha   90.00
_cell.angle_beta   90.00
_cell.angle_gamma   90.00
#
_symmetry.space_group_name_H-M   'P 1'
#
loop_
_entity.id
_entity.type
_entity.pdbx_description
1 polymer ?
#
loop_
_entity_poly.entity_id
_entity_poly.type
_entity_poly.pdbx_seq_one_letter_code
_entity_poly.pdbx_strand_id
1 'polypeptide(L)'
;MRHDPIASGKRKPVNLSLDTGVIAVAREAGLNLSQISEAAISLEARKARDRKWKEDNREWIAAHNRWVETNGLPLEKYRLF
;
A
#
# COMPACT_ATOMS: atom_id res chain seq x y z
N MET A 1 9.93 -9.28 7.91
CA MET A 1 8.71 -8.56 8.35
C MET A 1 8.50 -7.38 7.40
N ARG A 2 7.41 -7.34 6.63
CA ARG A 2 7.05 -6.09 5.91
C ARG A 2 6.64 -5.10 6.98
N HIS A 3 7.49 -4.12 7.27
CA HIS A 3 7.11 -3.02 8.13
C HIS A 3 5.98 -2.28 7.41
N ASP A 4 4.80 -2.19 8.00
CA ASP A 4 3.82 -1.21 7.54
C ASP A 4 4.39 0.16 7.92
N PRO A 5 4.72 1.04 6.96
CA PRO A 5 5.26 2.35 7.29
C PRO A 5 4.17 3.32 7.73
N ILE A 6 2.90 2.94 7.65
CA ILE A 6 1.83 3.69 8.30
C ILE A 6 1.84 3.27 9.77
N ALA A 7 2.68 3.95 10.55
CA ALA A 7 2.72 3.76 11.99
C ALA A 7 1.40 4.19 12.62
N SER A 8 0.83 3.34 13.48
CA SER A 8 -0.33 3.71 14.28
C SER A 8 0.05 4.84 15.23
N GLY A 9 -0.66 5.96 15.16
CA GLY A 9 -0.40 7.16 15.95
C GLY A 9 -1.70 7.87 16.37
N LYS A 10 -1.57 8.96 17.13
CA LYS A 10 -2.73 9.78 17.50
C LYS A 10 -3.33 10.40 16.25
N ARG A 11 -4.66 10.28 16.10
CA ARG A 11 -5.39 10.93 15.00
C ARG A 11 -5.25 12.45 15.13
N LYS A 12 -4.90 13.10 14.03
CA LYS A 12 -4.86 14.55 13.91
C LYS A 12 -5.99 14.99 12.97
N PRO A 13 -6.89 15.91 13.38
CA PRO A 13 -7.89 16.45 12.47
C PRO A 13 -7.20 17.20 11.33
N VAL A 14 -7.70 17.00 10.12
CA VAL A 14 -7.22 17.64 8.90
C VAL A 14 -8.39 18.28 8.16
N ASN A 15 -8.17 19.44 7.54
CA ASN A 15 -9.18 20.10 6.72
C ASN A 15 -9.10 19.55 5.30
N LEU A 16 -10.22 19.03 4.79
CA LEU A 16 -10.35 18.46 3.45
C LEU A 16 -11.57 19.08 2.76
N SER A 17 -11.43 19.36 1.48
CA SER A 17 -12.56 19.77 0.63
C SER A 17 -13.11 18.55 -0.09
N LEU A 18 -14.39 18.26 0.11
CA LEU A 18 -15.12 17.18 -0.56
C LEU A 18 -16.39 17.75 -1.18
N ASP A 19 -16.88 17.08 -2.22
CA ASP A 19 -18.13 17.44 -2.87
C ASP A 19 -19.30 17.42 -1.86
N THR A 20 -20.15 18.44 -1.92
CA THR A 20 -21.25 18.62 -0.96
C THR A 20 -22.31 17.53 -1.11
N GLY A 21 -22.55 17.04 -2.32
CA GLY A 21 -23.46 15.92 -2.59
C GLY A 21 -22.93 14.60 -1.99
N VAL A 22 -21.63 14.35 -2.12
CA VAL A 22 -20.99 13.17 -1.48
C VAL A 22 -21.14 13.22 0.04
N ILE A 23 -20.92 14.39 0.65
CA ILE A 23 -21.10 14.56 2.11
C ILE A 23 -22.56 14.33 2.50
N ALA A 24 -23.53 14.86 1.74
CA ALA A 24 -24.95 14.72 2.03
C ALA A 24 -25.37 13.24 2.01
N VAL A 25 -25.09 12.53 0.92
CA VAL A 25 -25.41 11.10 0.78
C VAL A 25 -24.75 10.26 1.87
N ALA A 26 -23.48 10.52 2.18
CA ALA A 26 -22.78 9.79 3.23
C ALA A 26 -23.41 10.00 4.61
N ARG A 27 -23.85 11.23 4.92
CA ARG A 27 -24.54 11.54 6.19
C ARG A 27 -25.91 10.91 6.27
N GLU A 28 -26.70 10.97 5.20
CA GLU A 28 -28.00 10.30 5.12
C GLU A 28 -27.88 8.79 5.33
N ALA A 29 -26.82 8.18 4.79
CA ALA A 29 -26.51 6.77 4.97
C ALA A 29 -25.85 6.43 6.32
N GLY A 30 -25.64 7.42 7.21
CA GLY A 30 -25.04 7.19 8.53
C GLY A 30 -23.55 6.78 8.49
N LEU A 31 -22.85 7.11 7.40
CA LEU A 31 -21.46 6.70 7.19
C LEU A 31 -20.46 7.53 8.01
N ASN A 32 -19.45 6.86 8.55
CA ASN A 32 -18.34 7.52 9.24
C ASN A 32 -17.30 8.02 8.24
N LEU A 33 -17.42 9.29 7.84
CA LEU A 33 -16.53 9.97 6.90
C LEU A 33 -15.05 9.85 7.29
N SER A 34 -14.72 10.00 8.58
CA SER A 34 -13.33 9.93 9.04
C SER A 34 -12.75 8.54 8.85
N GLN A 35 -13.49 7.50 9.23
CA GLN A 35 -13.03 6.12 9.12
C GLN A 35 -12.87 5.68 7.66
N ILE A 36 -13.83 6.05 6.80
CA ILE A 36 -13.78 5.73 5.37
C ILE A 36 -12.62 6.46 4.70
N SER A 37 -12.46 7.76 4.98
CA SER A 37 -11.36 8.55 4.42
C SER A 37 -9.99 8.01 4.86
N GLU A 38 -9.85 7.66 6.14
CA GLU A 38 -8.62 7.06 6.68
C GLU A 38 -8.26 5.75 5.95
N ALA A 39 -9.24 4.86 5.76
CA ALA A 39 -9.03 3.59 5.05
C ALA A 39 -8.65 3.80 3.57
N ALA A 40 -9.35 4.71 2.88
CA ALA A 40 -9.08 5.01 1.48
C ALA A 40 -7.69 5.63 1.28
N ILE A 41 -7.32 6.62 2.11
CA ILE A 41 -6.00 7.27 2.07
C ILE A 41 -4.90 6.25 2.38
N SER A 42 -5.09 5.40 3.40
CA SER A 42 -4.13 4.35 3.76
C SER A 42 -3.88 3.38 2.61
N LEU A 43 -4.94 2.93 1.94
CA LEU A 43 -4.84 2.04 0.77
C LEU A 43 -4.05 2.70 -0.37
N GLU A 44 -4.42 3.93 -0.75
CA GLU A 44 -3.75 4.63 -1.84
C GLU A 44 -2.29 4.99 -1.52
N ALA A 45 -1.99 5.35 -0.26
CA ALA A 45 -0.62 5.59 0.19
C ALA A 45 0.25 4.33 0.10
N ARG A 46 -0.28 3.16 0.47
CA ARG A 46 0.41 1.87 0.31
C ARG A 46 0.70 1.58 -1.16
N LYS A 47 -0.29 1.74 -2.05
CA LYS A 47 -0.10 1.55 -3.49
C LYS A 47 0.96 2.49 -4.06
N ALA A 48 0.92 3.78 -3.68
CA ALA A 48 1.89 4.77 -4.13
C ALA A 48 3.31 4.40 -3.71
N ARG A 49 3.48 3.94 -2.46
CA ARG A 49 4.78 3.47 -1.96
C ARG A 49 5.25 2.23 -2.71
N ASP A 50 4.38 1.25 -2.94
CA ASP A 50 4.74 0.03 -3.66
C ASP A 50 5.17 0.32 -5.09
N ARG A 51 4.52 1.28 -5.77
CA ARG A 51 4.97 1.78 -7.08
C ARG A 51 6.37 2.38 -7.00
N LYS A 52 6.59 3.31 -6.07
CA LYS A 52 7.90 3.94 -5.87
C LYS A 52 8.99 2.93 -5.54
N TRP A 53 8.71 1.97 -4.67
CA TRP A 53 9.68 0.92 -4.33
C TRP A 53 10.07 0.09 -5.55
N LYS A 54 9.11 -0.28 -6.41
CA LYS A 54 9.39 -1.00 -7.65
C LYS A 54 10.26 -0.18 -8.60
N GLU A 55 10.03 1.13 -8.69
CA GLU A 55 10.84 2.04 -9.50
C GLU A 55 12.27 2.12 -8.95
N ASP A 56 12.41 2.41 -7.66
CA ASP A 56 13.70 2.55 -6.98
C ASP A 56 14.54 1.25 -7.02
N ASN A 57 13.87 0.08 -7.02
CA ASN A 57 14.54 -1.23 -6.99
C ASN A 57 14.55 -1.94 -8.34
N ARG A 58 14.16 -1.25 -9.44
CA ARG A 58 14.02 -1.88 -10.76
C ARG A 58 15.29 -2.57 -11.23
N GLU A 59 16.44 -1.92 -11.05
CA GLU A 59 17.75 -2.47 -11.45
C GLU A 59 18.13 -3.68 -10.61
N TRP A 60 17.92 -3.60 -9.30
CA TRP A 60 18.16 -4.70 -8.38
C TRP A 60 17.29 -5.92 -8.70
N ILE A 61 15.98 -5.69 -8.95
CA ILE A 61 15.05 -6.75 -9.38
C ILE A 61 15.52 -7.39 -10.68
N ALA A 62 15.91 -6.59 -11.67
CA ALA A 62 16.41 -7.11 -12.95
C ALA A 62 17.69 -7.93 -12.79
N ALA A 63 18.64 -7.46 -11.96
CA ALA A 63 19.87 -8.20 -11.66
C ALA A 63 19.58 -9.52 -10.94
N HIS A 64 18.67 -9.49 -9.96
CA HIS A 64 18.25 -10.68 -9.22
C HIS A 64 17.56 -11.70 -10.13
N ASN A 65 16.64 -11.26 -11.01
CA ASN A 65 15.97 -12.14 -11.96
C ASN A 65 16.96 -12.83 -12.90
N ARG A 66 17.92 -12.08 -13.47
CA ARG A 66 19.00 -12.67 -14.30
C ARG A 66 19.83 -13.70 -13.53
N TRP A 67 20.12 -13.42 -12.27
CA TRP A 67 20.86 -14.35 -11.43
C TRP A 67 20.06 -15.64 -11.21
N VAL A 68 18.76 -15.55 -10.92
CA VAL A 68 17.88 -16.72 -10.75
C VAL A 68 17.74 -17.51 -12.06
N GLU A 69 17.59 -16.85 -13.21
CA GLU A 69 17.56 -17.51 -14.52
C GLU A 69 18.83 -18.31 -14.79
N THR A 70 19.99 -17.80 -14.36
CA THR A 70 21.29 -18.44 -14.57
C THR A 70 21.56 -19.57 -13.56
N ASN A 71 21.15 -19.40 -12.31
CA ASN A 71 21.55 -20.27 -11.19
C ASN A 71 20.41 -21.20 -10.70
N GLY A 72 19.21 -21.03 -11.23
CA GLY A 72 17.99 -21.64 -10.70
C GLY A 72 17.54 -20.99 -9.40
N LEU A 73 16.43 -21.49 -8.84
CA LEU A 73 15.92 -21.01 -7.57
C LEU A 73 16.81 -21.50 -6.41
N PRO A 74 17.35 -20.60 -5.58
CA PRO A 74 18.03 -21.01 -4.36
C PRO A 74 17.12 -21.91 -3.53
N LEU A 75 17.68 -23.01 -3.05
CA LEU A 75 17.00 -23.96 -2.15
C LEU A 75 15.83 -24.73 -2.79
N GLU A 76 15.65 -24.69 -4.11
CA GLU A 76 14.60 -25.46 -4.80
C GLU A 76 14.65 -26.97 -4.43
N LYS A 77 15.86 -27.52 -4.27
CA LYS A 77 16.12 -28.89 -3.83
C LYS A 77 15.57 -29.26 -2.44
N TYR A 78 15.13 -28.30 -1.63
CA TYR A 78 14.58 -28.53 -0.30
C TYR A 78 13.08 -28.21 -0.21
N ARG A 79 12.43 -27.91 -1.34
CA ARG A 79 10.99 -27.60 -1.36
C ARG A 79 10.18 -28.89 -1.16
N LEU A 80 9.63 -29.06 0.04
CA LEU A 80 8.64 -30.09 0.37
C LEU A 80 7.29 -29.67 -0.25
N PHE A 81 6.66 -30.59 -0.99
CA PHE A 81 5.38 -30.43 -1.68
C PHE A 81 4.20 -30.55 -0.72
#